data_AF-X1F132-F1
#
_entry.id   AF-X1F132-F1
#
_cell.length_a   1.000
_cell.length_b   1.000
_cell.length_c   1.000
_cell.angle_alpha   90.00
_cell.angle_beta   90.00
_cell.angle_gamma   90.00
#
_symmetry.space_group_name_H-M   'P 1'
#
loop_
_entity.id
_entity.type
_entity.pdbx_description
1 polymer ?
#
loop_
_entity_poly.entity_id
_entity_poly.type
_entity_poly.pdbx_seq_one_letter_code
_entity_poly.pdbx_strand_id
1 'polypeptide(L)' 'VGEKLYEELFSIEESERTYEIDNMFIIFPQLTEVSMEIDMNTYKNIRKFDVSKSCNSKEGPFISKEKINEFLIKYNII' A
#
# COMPACT_ATOMS: atom_id res chain seq x y z
N VAL A 1 -26.67 -5.24 -3.10
CA VAL A 1 -25.79 -4.06 -2.87
C VAL A 1 -24.39 -4.59 -2.67
N GLY A 2 -23.38 -4.05 -3.36
CA GLY A 2 -22.04 -4.64 -3.45
C GLY A 2 -20.89 -3.66 -3.19
N GLU A 3 -21.18 -2.47 -2.65
CA GLU A 3 -20.13 -1.53 -2.26
C GLU A 3 -19.53 -1.94 -0.92
N LYS A 4 -18.20 -1.85 -0.82
CA LYS A 4 -17.46 -2.16 0.40
C LYS A 4 -17.51 -0.99 1.37
N LEU A 5 -17.40 -1.30 2.66
CA LEU A 5 -17.31 -0.29 3.73
C LEU A 5 -15.90 0.32 3.87
N TYR A 6 -14.89 -0.36 3.35
CA TYR A 6 -13.51 0.09 3.31
C TYR A 6 -12.80 -0.59 2.15
N GLU A 7 -11.70 0.00 1.71
CA GLU A 7 -10.84 -0.55 0.67
C GLU A 7 -9.52 -1.03 1.25
N GLU A 8 -8.86 -1.94 0.55
CA GLU A 8 -7.61 -2.57 0.93
C GLU A 8 -6.57 -2.29 -0.16
N LEU A 9 -5.34 -1.93 0.21
CA LEU A 9 -4.27 -1.76 -0.78
C LEU A 9 -3.77 -3.11 -1.32
N PHE A 10 -3.79 -4.12 -0.47
CA PHE A 10 -3.48 -5.51 -0.81
C PHE A 10 -4.04 -6.46 0.26
N SER A 11 -4.28 -7.70 -0.14
CA SER A 11 -4.77 -8.77 0.72
C SER A 11 -3.71 -9.27 1.72
N ILE A 12 -4.15 -10.09 2.68
CA ILE A 12 -3.24 -10.77 3.62
C ILE A 12 -2.25 -11.67 2.86
N GLU A 13 -2.70 -12.39 1.83
CA GLU A 13 -1.84 -13.25 1.01
C GLU A 13 -0.78 -12.44 0.25
N GLU A 14 -1.15 -11.28 -0.29
CA GLU A 14 -0.20 -10.37 -0.93
C GLU A 14 0.79 -9.79 0.07
N SER A 15 0.34 -9.50 1.32
CA SER A 15 1.20 -8.95 2.37
C SER A 15 2.43 -9.82 2.67
N GLU A 16 2.31 -11.15 2.54
CA GLU A 16 3.41 -12.10 2.75
C GLU A 16 4.55 -11.92 1.75
N ARG A 17 4.27 -11.36 0.57
CA ARG A 17 5.25 -11.07 -0.49
C ARG A 17 5.41 -9.57 -0.77
N THR A 18 4.89 -8.72 0.11
CA THR A 18 5.04 -7.27 0.03
C THR A 18 6.31 -6.79 0.74
N TYR A 19 6.94 -5.80 0.12
CA TYR A 19 8.04 -5.02 0.68
C TYR A 19 7.67 -3.54 0.68
N GLU A 20 8.20 -2.80 1.64
CA GLU A 20 8.04 -1.36 1.75
C GLU A 20 9.33 -0.65 1.34
N ILE A 21 9.18 0.44 0.61
CA ILE A 21 10.21 1.48 0.40
C ILE A 21 9.60 2.82 0.83
N ASP A 22 10.40 3.89 0.87
CA ASP A 22 10.05 5.17 1.49
C ASP A 22 8.61 5.68 1.26
N ASN A 23 8.06 5.54 0.04
CA ASN A 23 6.71 6.00 -0.30
C ASN A 23 5.89 4.99 -1.13
N MET A 24 6.24 3.69 -1.07
CA MET A 24 5.59 2.69 -1.93
C MET A 24 5.67 1.29 -1.32
N PHE A 25 4.67 0.48 -1.66
CA PHE A 25 4.67 -0.96 -1.44
C PHE A 25 4.96 -1.69 -2.76
N ILE A 26 5.82 -2.70 -2.71
CA ILE A 26 6.17 -3.56 -3.84
C ILE A 26 5.70 -4.97 -3.52
N ILE A 27 4.69 -5.44 -4.25
CA ILE A 27 4.18 -6.81 -4.12
C ILE A 27 4.95 -7.67 -5.12
N PHE A 28 5.72 -8.62 -4.63
CA PHE A 28 6.46 -9.51 -5.51
C PHE A 28 5.50 -10.50 -6.20
N PRO A 29 5.83 -10.97 -7.42
CA PRO A 29 5.06 -12.02 -8.06
C PRO A 29 4.97 -13.26 -7.16
N GLN A 30 3.81 -13.92 -7.16
CA GLN A 30 3.63 -15.19 -6.45
C GLN A 30 4.44 -16.33 -7.11
N LEU A 31 4.77 -16.18 -8.39
CA LEU A 31 5.58 -17.13 -9.15
C LEU A 31 7.05 -17.04 -8.72
N THR A 32 7.54 -18.11 -8.09
CA THR A 32 8.88 -18.19 -7.51
C THR A 32 9.98 -18.00 -8.54
N GLU A 33 9.83 -18.55 -9.75
CA GLU A 33 10.82 -18.47 -10.82
C GLU A 33 11.09 -17.01 -11.21
N VAL A 34 10.05 -16.17 -11.23
CA VAL A 34 10.17 -14.74 -11.55
C VAL A 34 10.71 -13.97 -10.36
N SER A 35 10.24 -14.27 -9.14
CA SER A 35 10.66 -13.52 -7.95
C SER A 35 12.14 -13.75 -7.60
N MET A 36 12.71 -14.92 -7.92
CA MET A 36 14.13 -15.23 -7.75
C MET A 36 15.05 -14.42 -8.68
N GLU A 37 14.55 -13.94 -9.82
CA GLU A 37 15.32 -13.11 -10.76
C GLU A 37 15.37 -11.63 -10.35
N ILE A 38 14.58 -11.22 -9.36
CA ILE A 38 14.51 -9.82 -8.92
C ILE A 38 15.63 -9.52 -7.93
N ASP A 39 16.59 -8.67 -8.33
CA ASP A 39 17.64 -8.18 -7.44
C ASP A 39 17.10 -7.12 -6.46
N MET A 40 16.79 -7.55 -5.23
CA MET A 40 16.29 -6.69 -4.17
C MET A 40 17.27 -5.57 -3.78
N ASN A 41 18.58 -5.73 -4.01
CA ASN A 41 19.58 -4.73 -3.63
C ASN A 41 19.49 -3.45 -4.46
N THR A 42 18.78 -3.49 -5.59
CA THR A 42 18.53 -2.31 -6.43
C THR A 42 17.57 -1.31 -5.77
N TYR A 43 16.80 -1.74 -4.77
CA TYR A 43 15.82 -0.90 -4.09
C TYR A 43 16.38 -0.34 -2.78
N LYS A 44 16.59 0.97 -2.75
CA LYS A 44 17.05 1.67 -1.55
C LYS A 44 16.00 1.59 -0.43
N ASN A 45 16.47 1.36 0.80
CA ASN A 45 15.63 1.30 2.02
C ASN A 45 14.53 0.23 1.98
N ILE A 46 14.69 -0.82 1.17
CA ILE A 46 13.72 -1.90 1.10
C ILE A 46 13.64 -2.66 2.43
N ARG A 47 12.42 -2.87 2.92
CA ARG A 47 12.13 -3.67 4.11
C ARG A 47 10.93 -4.58 3.87
N LYS A 48 10.89 -5.73 4.55
CA LYS A 48 9.73 -6.62 4.48
C LYS A 48 8.51 -5.96 5.16
N PHE A 49 7.33 -6.08 4.55
CA PHE A 49 6.09 -5.62 5.17
C PHE A 49 5.77 -6.47 6.43
N ASP A 50 5.26 -5.82 7.46
CA ASP A 50 4.82 -6.49 8.70
C ASP A 50 3.40 -7.06 8.52
N VAL A 51 3.31 -8.36 8.26
CA VAL A 51 2.06 -9.09 8.01
C VAL A 51 1.05 -9.04 9.17
N SER A 52 1.47 -8.65 10.38
CA SER A 52 0.54 -8.44 11.50
C SER A 52 -0.29 -7.16 11.33
N LYS A 53 0.11 -6.27 10.43
CA LYS A 53 -0.60 -5.02 10.13
C LYS A 53 -1.51 -5.19 8.93
N SER A 54 -2.69 -4.59 9.00
CA SER A 54 -3.57 -4.46 7.85
C SER A 54 -3.27 -3.16 7.09
N CYS A 55 -3.36 -3.21 5.76
CA CYS A 55 -3.15 -2.05 4.89
C CYS A 55 -4.46 -1.69 4.19
N ASN A 56 -5.38 -1.06 4.94
CA ASN A 56 -6.72 -0.74 4.48
C ASN A 56 -7.19 0.64 4.97
N SER A 57 -8.26 1.16 4.36
CA SER A 57 -8.79 2.49 4.65
C SER A 57 -9.56 2.58 5.97
N LYS A 58 -9.73 1.47 6.69
CA LYS A 58 -10.40 1.43 8.00
C LYS A 58 -9.42 1.67 9.14
N GLU A 59 -8.23 1.08 9.07
CA GLU A 59 -7.20 1.19 10.11
C GLU A 59 -6.11 2.22 9.76
N GLY A 60 -6.04 2.64 8.50
CA GLY A 60 -5.10 3.65 8.02
C GLY A 60 -5.32 5.04 8.63
N PRO A 61 -4.33 5.95 8.50
CA PRO A 61 -4.43 7.29 9.06
C PRO A 61 -5.54 8.09 8.36
N PHE A 62 -6.49 8.59 9.13
CA PHE A 62 -7.55 9.46 8.63
C PHE A 62 -7.05 10.90 8.47
N ILE A 63 -7.41 11.50 7.33
CA ILE A 63 -7.21 12.93 7.09
C ILE A 63 -8.44 13.68 7.65
N SER A 64 -8.21 14.82 8.32
CA SER A 64 -9.30 15.65 8.83
C SER A 64 -10.09 16.31 7.71
N LYS A 65 -11.31 16.77 8.01
CA LYS A 65 -12.17 17.46 7.02
C LYS A 65 -11.51 18.72 6.46
N GLU A 66 -10.81 19.46 7.30
CA GLU A 66 -10.09 20.68 6.92
C GLU A 66 -9.00 20.36 5.89
N LYS A 67 -8.19 19.33 6.16
CA LYS A 67 -7.14 18.88 5.23
C LYS A 67 -7.69 18.29 3.93
N ILE A 68 -8.84 17.62 3.98
CA ILE A 68 -9.52 17.15 2.77
C ILE A 68 -9.92 18.35 1.91
N ASN A 69 -10.53 19.37 2.51
CA ASN A 69 -10.94 20.59 1.79
C ASN A 69 -9.72 21.32 1.18
N GLU A 70 -8.65 21.48 1.95
CA GLU A 70 -7.38 22.04 1.45
C GLU A 70 -6.82 21.26 0.26
N PHE A 71 -6.85 19.93 0.33
CA PHE A 71 -6.41 19.06 -0.77
C PHE A 71 -7.26 19.27 -2.03
N LEU A 72 -8.59 19.27 -1.89
CA LEU A 72 -9.51 19.40 -3.03
C LEU A 72 -9.36 20.77 -3.73
N ILE A 73 -9.21 21.85 -2.97
CA ILE A 73 -8.94 23.21 -3.50
C ILE A 73 -7.56 23.26 -4.16
N LYS A 74 -6.52 22.74 -3.50
CA LYS A 74 -5.14 22.77 -4.02
C LYS A 74 -5.01 22.14 -5.41
N TYR A 75 -5.78 21.09 -5.67
CA TYR A 75 -5.77 20.35 -6.94
C TYR A 75 -6.93 20.69 -7.87
N ASN A 76 -7.72 21.74 -7.56
CA ASN A 76 -8.83 22.23 -8.40
C ASN A 76 -9.85 21.12 -8.76
N ILE A 77 -10.18 20.27 -7.79
CA ILE A 77 -11.24 19.25 -7.93
C ILE A 77 -12.61 19.86 -7.63
N ILE A 78 -12.65 20.83 -6.71
CA ILE A 78 -13.82 21.64 -6.35
C ILE A 78 -13.49 23.13 -6.44
#